data_AF-X1E1X5-F1
#
_entry.id   AF-X1E1X5-F1
#
_cell.length_a   1.000
_cell.length_b   1.000
_cell.length_c   1.000
_cell.angle_alpha   90.00
_cell.angle_beta   90.00
_cell.angle_gamma   90.00
#
_symmetry.space_group_name_H-M   'P 1'
#
loop_
_entity.id
_entity.type
_entity.pdbx_description
1 polymer ?
#
loop_
_entity_poly.entity_id
_entity_poly.type
_entity_poly.pdbx_seq_one_letter_code
_entity_poly.pdbx_strand_id
1 'polypeptide(L)'
;MGHLFRSIEVARALSDHEVILVVGGREVDVELPEHVTLVRLPGLYMDEQFTTLIPEDADKTIEDIQRKRQEMLFSLCQMHKPDIFIIELYPFGRTIFGFELQPLLDSIQQGRFGKIKVVCSLRDILVEKRDPKAYEERVLNHLNAHFDLLLIHSDPEIMPLDETFSRVNDIRIPIFYTGFVTRKVKPAAGKKLRRELAIAAQEKLIVA
;
A
#
# COMPACT_ATOMS: atom_id res chain seq x y z
N MET A 1 -1.03 -1.39 -10.97
CA MET A 1 -1.92 -0.26 -11.33
C MET A 1 -2.89 0.12 -10.23
N GLY A 2 -3.76 -0.77 -9.73
CA GLY A 2 -4.74 -0.41 -8.68
C GLY A 2 -4.13 0.20 -7.41
N HIS A 3 -2.94 -0.26 -7.01
CA HIS A 3 -2.19 0.28 -5.87
C HIS A 3 -1.86 1.78 -6.01
N LEU A 4 -1.27 2.16 -7.15
CA LEU A 4 -0.88 3.54 -7.42
C LEU A 4 -2.07 4.51 -7.37
N PHE A 5 -3.19 4.18 -8.05
CA PHE A 5 -4.36 5.05 -8.07
C PHE A 5 -4.93 5.27 -6.67
N ARG A 6 -4.98 4.21 -5.86
CA ARG A 6 -5.43 4.33 -4.48
C ARG A 6 -4.49 5.18 -3.63
N SER A 7 -3.18 4.97 -3.75
CA SER A 7 -2.19 5.81 -3.07
C SER A 7 -2.32 7.28 -3.47
N ILE A 8 -2.68 7.58 -4.73
CA ILE A 8 -3.01 8.94 -5.19
C ILE A 8 -4.31 9.46 -4.56
N GLU A 9 -5.36 8.64 -4.42
CA GLU A 9 -6.59 9.06 -3.73
C GLU A 9 -6.34 9.35 -2.24
N VAL A 10 -5.52 8.55 -1.57
CA VAL A 10 -5.07 8.83 -0.20
C VAL A 10 -4.28 10.15 -0.17
N ALA A 11 -3.31 10.32 -1.07
CA ALA A 11 -2.54 11.56 -1.16
C ALA A 11 -3.43 12.79 -1.38
N ARG A 12 -4.46 12.68 -2.23
CA ARG A 12 -5.44 13.76 -2.48
C ARG A 12 -6.25 14.10 -1.23
N ALA A 13 -6.60 13.12 -0.40
CA ALA A 13 -7.31 13.36 0.85
C ALA A 13 -6.45 14.05 1.92
N LEU A 14 -5.13 13.99 1.80
CA LEU A 14 -4.16 14.61 2.70
C LEU A 14 -3.74 16.02 2.22
N SER A 15 -4.69 16.82 1.71
CA SER A 15 -4.40 18.15 1.11
C SER A 15 -3.80 19.17 2.08
N ASP A 16 -4.03 18.99 3.37
CA ASP A 16 -3.49 19.87 4.42
C ASP A 16 -2.12 19.39 4.93
N HIS A 17 -1.47 18.47 4.21
CA HIS A 17 -0.19 17.86 4.57
C HIS A 17 0.81 17.92 3.42
N GLU A 18 2.10 17.97 3.76
CA GLU A 18 3.17 17.72 2.80
C GLU A 18 3.22 16.22 2.49
N VAL A 19 3.04 15.85 1.23
CA VAL A 19 3.00 14.44 0.83
C VAL A 19 4.12 14.14 -0.16
N ILE A 20 4.97 13.19 0.20
CA ILE A 20 5.97 12.61 -0.70
C ILE A 20 5.49 11.23 -1.14
N LEU A 21 5.08 11.11 -2.40
CA LEU A 21 4.67 9.85 -2.98
C LEU A 21 5.89 9.16 -3.60
N VAL A 22 6.31 8.03 -3.03
CA VAL A 22 7.41 7.23 -3.55
C VAL A 22 6.88 6.08 -4.40
N VAL A 23 7.34 5.99 -5.65
CA VAL A 23 6.94 4.92 -6.59
C VAL A 23 8.16 4.24 -7.18
N GLY A 24 8.10 2.92 -7.38
CA GLY A 24 9.26 2.16 -7.87
C GLY A 24 8.96 1.14 -8.97
N GLY A 25 7.79 1.23 -9.59
CA GLY A 25 7.44 0.44 -10.78
C GLY A 25 7.49 1.30 -12.04
N ARG A 26 7.01 0.74 -13.15
CA ARG A 26 6.92 1.42 -14.45
C ARG A 26 6.32 2.81 -14.35
N GLU A 27 6.84 3.72 -15.16
CA GLU A 27 6.26 5.05 -15.32
C GLU A 27 4.82 4.95 -15.82
N VAL A 28 3.94 5.65 -15.11
CA VAL A 28 2.53 5.82 -15.44
C VAL A 28 2.28 7.31 -15.42
N ASP A 29 1.66 7.81 -16.48
CA ASP A 29 1.17 9.18 -16.54
C ASP A 29 -0.04 9.32 -15.61
N VAL A 30 0.11 10.11 -14.56
CA VAL A 30 -0.91 10.33 -13.54
C VAL A 30 -0.91 11.80 -13.14
N GLU A 31 -2.10 12.38 -13.10
CA GLU A 31 -2.29 13.72 -12.55
C GLU A 31 -2.19 13.65 -11.02
N LEU A 32 -1.19 14.35 -10.47
CA LEU A 32 -0.97 14.45 -9.04
C LEU A 32 -1.52 15.77 -8.49
N PRO A 33 -2.07 15.77 -7.27
CA PRO A 33 -2.38 17.02 -6.57
C PRO A 33 -1.14 17.90 -6.40
N GLU A 34 -1.32 19.23 -6.40
CA GLU A 34 -0.22 20.19 -6.30
C GLU A 34 0.65 20.04 -5.04
N HIS A 35 0.06 19.57 -3.94
CA HIS A 35 0.77 19.36 -2.66
C HIS A 35 1.58 18.05 -2.61
N VAL A 36 1.55 17.24 -3.66
CA VAL A 36 2.22 15.93 -3.72
C VAL A 36 3.53 16.03 -4.51
N THR A 37 4.64 15.76 -3.83
CA THR A 37 5.94 15.56 -4.48
C THR A 37 6.11 14.10 -4.87
N LEU A 38 6.35 13.83 -6.16
CA LEU A 38 6.62 12.47 -6.65
C LEU A 38 8.11 12.17 -6.61
N VAL A 39 8.48 11.07 -5.96
CA VAL A 39 9.84 10.52 -6.03
C VAL A 39 9.80 9.15 -6.72
N ARG A 40 10.50 9.02 -7.83
CA ARG A 40 10.65 7.76 -8.56
C ARG A 40 11.92 7.04 -8.13
N LEU A 41 11.76 5.86 -7.55
CA LEU A 41 12.85 4.92 -7.34
C LEU A 41 13.24 4.26 -8.68
N PRO A 42 14.50 3.83 -8.85
CA PRO A 42 14.90 3.05 -10.02
C PRO A 42 13.97 1.85 -10.22
N GLY A 43 13.45 1.71 -11.44
CA GLY A 43 12.37 0.80 -11.75
C GLY A 43 12.75 -0.67 -11.55
N LEU A 44 11.95 -1.34 -10.72
CA LEU A 44 11.89 -2.80 -10.64
C LEU A 44 10.45 -3.25 -10.86
N TYR A 45 10.26 -4.15 -11.80
CA TYR A 45 8.96 -4.82 -11.97
C TYR A 45 9.08 -6.29 -11.63
N MET A 46 7.92 -6.90 -11.44
CA MET A 46 7.82 -8.33 -11.17
C MET A 46 7.30 -9.03 -12.42
N ASP A 47 7.69 -10.29 -12.62
CA ASP A 47 7.02 -11.20 -13.54
C ASP A 47 5.52 -11.37 -13.17
N GLU A 48 4.75 -11.98 -14.07
CA GLU A 48 3.31 -12.20 -13.87
C GLU A 48 3.00 -13.07 -12.65
N GLN A 49 3.94 -13.95 -12.28
CA GLN A 49 3.85 -14.84 -11.13
C GLN A 49 4.24 -14.16 -9.81
N PHE A 50 4.72 -12.92 -9.87
CA PHE A 50 5.21 -12.15 -8.73
C PHE A 50 6.33 -12.86 -7.95
N THR A 51 7.22 -13.53 -8.66
CA THR A 51 8.34 -14.30 -8.13
C THR A 51 9.71 -13.71 -8.45
N THR A 52 9.84 -13.02 -9.58
CA THR A 52 11.15 -12.56 -10.08
C THR A 52 11.16 -11.04 -10.26
N LEU A 53 12.23 -10.39 -9.82
CA LEU A 53 12.47 -8.97 -10.11
C LEU A 53 13.13 -8.82 -11.48
N ILE A 54 12.65 -7.85 -12.24
CA ILE A 54 13.17 -7.53 -13.57
C ILE A 54 13.52 -6.04 -13.56
N PRO A 55 14.75 -5.67 -13.96
CA PRO A 55 15.17 -4.28 -14.03
C PRO A 55 14.46 -3.56 -15.18
N GLU A 56 14.04 -2.31 -14.94
CA GLU A 56 13.57 -1.40 -16.00
C GLU A 56 14.68 -1.04 -16.98
N ASP A 57 15.87 -0.81 -16.45
CA ASP A 57 17.09 -0.55 -17.22
C ASP A 57 17.90 -1.84 -17.33
N ALA A 58 17.91 -2.45 -18.51
CA ALA A 58 18.57 -3.73 -18.76
C ALA A 58 20.10 -3.66 -18.58
N ASP A 59 20.70 -2.46 -18.58
CA ASP A 59 22.14 -2.27 -18.40
C ASP A 59 22.54 -2.24 -16.91
N LYS A 60 21.57 -2.27 -15.98
CA LYS A 60 21.81 -2.26 -14.54
C LYS A 60 21.54 -3.63 -13.92
N THR A 61 22.41 -4.02 -12.99
CA THR A 61 22.20 -5.21 -12.18
C THR A 61 21.05 -5.02 -11.19
N ILE A 62 20.39 -6.11 -10.80
CA ILE A 62 19.34 -6.07 -9.78
C ILE A 62 19.91 -5.56 -8.46
N GLU A 63 21.11 -6.01 -8.09
CA GLU A 63 21.79 -5.62 -6.85
C GLU A 63 22.08 -4.11 -6.81
N ASP A 64 22.55 -3.51 -7.91
CA ASP A 64 22.80 -2.07 -7.97
C ASP A 64 21.50 -1.26 -7.84
N ILE A 65 20.42 -1.74 -8.46
CA ILE A 65 19.11 -1.13 -8.32
C ILE A 65 18.62 -1.26 -6.87
N GLN A 66 18.70 -2.44 -6.26
CA GLN A 66 18.28 -2.68 -4.88
C GLN A 66 19.03 -1.76 -3.90
N ARG A 67 20.36 -1.66 -4.04
CA ARG A 67 21.20 -0.74 -3.25
C ARG A 67 20.75 0.70 -3.45
N LYS A 68 20.54 1.14 -4.70
CA LYS A 68 20.15 2.52 -4.98
C LYS A 68 18.78 2.87 -4.41
N ARG A 69 17.83 1.93 -4.47
CA ARG A 69 16.49 2.09 -3.90
C ARG A 69 16.54 2.24 -2.38
N GLN A 70 17.33 1.40 -1.70
CA GLN A 70 17.58 1.55 -0.27
C GLN A 70 18.18 2.92 0.07
N GLU A 71 19.25 3.32 -0.61
CA GLU A 71 19.90 4.62 -0.40
C GLU A 71 18.93 5.79 -0.53
N MET A 72 18.06 5.76 -1.56
CA MET A 72 17.07 6.80 -1.80
C MET A 72 16.02 6.84 -0.67
N LEU A 73 15.47 5.70 -0.28
CA LEU A 73 14.49 5.64 0.80
C LEU A 73 15.06 6.14 2.14
N PHE A 74 16.28 5.71 2.48
CA PHE A 74 16.98 6.20 3.67
C PHE A 74 17.23 7.71 3.61
N SER A 75 17.66 8.22 2.44
CA SER A 75 17.91 9.65 2.24
C SER A 75 16.63 10.47 2.40
N LEU A 76 15.49 9.99 1.90
CA LEU A 76 14.19 10.65 2.07
C LEU A 76 13.80 10.74 3.53
N CYS A 77 13.87 9.62 4.28
CA CYS A 77 13.58 9.63 5.71
C CYS A 77 14.54 10.54 6.50
N GLN A 78 15.82 10.56 6.14
CA GLN A 78 16.82 11.39 6.80
C GLN A 78 16.63 12.89 6.52
N MET A 79 16.26 13.25 5.30
CA MET A 79 16.09 14.63 4.84
C MET A 79 14.78 15.23 5.37
N HIS A 80 13.67 14.50 5.22
CA HIS A 80 12.34 15.02 5.52
C HIS A 80 11.85 14.70 6.92
N LYS A 81 12.38 13.64 7.57
CA LYS A 81 11.97 13.19 8.91
C LYS A 81 10.43 13.18 9.09
N PRO A 82 9.70 12.43 8.24
CA PRO A 82 8.25 12.51 8.17
C PRO A 82 7.60 12.09 9.49
N ASP A 83 6.48 12.72 9.86
CA ASP A 83 5.69 12.29 11.01
C ASP A 83 5.08 10.90 10.80
N ILE A 84 4.73 10.58 9.54
CA ILE A 84 4.06 9.34 9.15
C ILE A 84 4.74 8.74 7.91
N PHE A 85 5.05 7.44 7.98
CA PHE A 85 5.51 6.63 6.86
C PHE A 85 4.46 5.56 6.52
N ILE A 86 3.76 5.74 5.40
CA ILE A 86 2.69 4.84 4.95
C ILE A 86 3.24 3.87 3.92
N ILE A 87 3.05 2.57 4.15
CA ILE A 87 3.48 1.51 3.24
C ILE A 87 2.26 0.75 2.74
N GLU A 88 2.11 0.69 1.42
CA GLU A 88 1.03 -0.04 0.81
C GLU A 88 1.33 -1.55 0.76
N LEU A 89 0.37 -2.37 1.19
CA LEU A 89 0.34 -3.83 1.07
C LEU A 89 1.45 -4.59 1.85
N TYR A 90 2.57 -4.00 2.24
CA TYR A 90 3.56 -4.67 3.08
C TYR A 90 3.17 -4.55 4.57
N PRO A 91 3.21 -5.63 5.38
CA PRO A 91 3.82 -6.94 5.11
C PRO A 91 2.87 -8.00 4.52
N PHE A 92 1.61 -7.65 4.24
CA PHE A 92 0.57 -8.53 3.68
C PHE A 92 0.86 -9.02 2.25
N GLY A 93 1.80 -8.41 1.54
CA GLY A 93 2.22 -8.81 0.20
C GLY A 93 3.52 -8.14 -0.20
N ARG A 94 3.95 -8.39 -1.44
CA ARG A 94 5.16 -7.78 -2.03
C ARG A 94 6.42 -8.01 -1.19
N THR A 95 6.52 -9.19 -0.57
CA THR A 95 7.63 -9.57 0.33
C THR A 95 8.99 -9.53 -0.33
N ILE A 96 9.05 -9.63 -1.67
CA ILE A 96 10.29 -9.48 -2.42
C ILE A 96 10.94 -8.12 -2.18
N PHE A 97 10.17 -7.06 -1.90
CA PHE A 97 10.67 -5.73 -1.56
C PHE A 97 11.05 -5.60 -0.07
N GLY A 98 11.04 -6.71 0.68
CA GLY A 98 11.56 -6.74 2.04
C GLY A 98 13.03 -6.33 2.13
N PHE A 99 13.83 -6.51 1.06
CA PHE A 99 15.22 -6.05 1.03
C PHE A 99 15.31 -4.54 1.28
N GLU A 100 14.40 -3.72 0.75
CA GLU A 100 14.44 -2.26 0.93
C GLU A 100 13.67 -1.79 2.15
N LEU A 101 12.57 -2.46 2.49
CA LEU A 101 11.68 -2.04 3.56
C LEU A 101 12.17 -2.48 4.93
N GLN A 102 12.66 -3.72 5.10
CA GLN A 102 13.04 -4.24 6.42
C GLN A 102 14.16 -3.41 7.07
N PRO A 103 15.28 -3.10 6.40
CA PRO A 103 16.35 -2.30 7.01
C PRO A 103 15.90 -0.87 7.35
N LEU A 104 14.97 -0.32 6.56
CA LEU A 104 14.42 1.01 6.79
C LEU A 104 13.50 1.01 8.02
N LEU A 105 12.62 0.01 8.14
CA LEU A 105 11.74 -0.18 9.29
C LEU A 105 12.55 -0.38 10.58
N ASP A 106 13.60 -1.21 10.55
CA ASP A 106 14.52 -1.39 11.68
C ASP A 106 15.16 -0.06 12.10
N SER A 107 15.55 0.76 11.12
CA SER A 107 16.16 2.09 11.34
C SER A 107 15.17 3.10 11.91
N ILE A 108 13.91 3.07 11.47
CA ILE A 108 12.82 3.88 12.01
C ILE A 108 12.56 3.48 13.47
N GLN A 109 12.45 2.18 13.75
CA GLN A 109 12.20 1.68 15.11
C GLN A 109 13.33 2.02 16.08
N GLN A 110 14.58 2.02 15.61
CA GLN A 110 15.75 2.48 16.36
C GLN A 110 15.79 4.00 16.58
N GLY A 111 14.83 4.74 16.02
CA GLY A 111 14.73 6.19 16.18
C GLY A 111 15.76 6.99 15.38
N ARG A 112 16.39 6.40 14.35
CA ARG A 112 17.47 7.05 13.58
C ARG A 112 17.03 8.35 12.89
N PHE A 113 15.74 8.44 12.56
CA PHE A 113 15.16 9.57 11.84
C PHE A 113 14.21 10.43 12.70
N GLY A 114 14.18 10.21 14.01
CA GLY A 114 13.18 10.80 14.91
C GLY A 114 11.97 9.89 15.12
N LYS A 115 10.87 10.46 15.62
CA LYS A 115 9.63 9.73 15.92
C LYS A 115 8.75 9.67 14.68
N ILE A 116 8.93 8.63 13.88
CA ILE A 116 8.10 8.36 12.69
C ILE A 116 7.05 7.31 13.05
N LYS A 117 5.79 7.54 12.70
CA LYS A 117 4.72 6.54 12.79
C LYS A 117 4.63 5.72 11.51
N VAL A 118 4.74 4.40 11.62
CA VAL A 118 4.68 3.49 10.47
C VAL A 118 3.27 2.95 10.32
N VAL A 119 2.68 3.12 9.14
CA VAL A 119 1.29 2.75 8.85
C VAL A 119 1.24 1.75 7.70
N CYS A 120 0.52 0.65 7.89
CA CYS A 120 0.21 -0.30 6.83
C CYS A 120 -1.09 0.12 6.15
N SER A 121 -1.06 0.37 4.84
CA SER A 121 -2.23 0.64 4.01
C SER A 121 -2.63 -0.64 3.26
N LEU A 122 -3.72 -1.27 3.71
CA LEU A 122 -4.20 -2.57 3.23
C LEU A 122 -5.44 -2.43 2.35
N ARG A 123 -5.55 -3.27 1.32
CA ARG A 123 -6.75 -3.37 0.48
C ARG A 123 -7.65 -4.52 0.88
N ASP A 124 -8.91 -4.33 0.52
CA ASP A 124 -10.03 -5.24 0.63
C ASP A 124 -9.73 -6.71 0.29
N ILE A 125 -9.02 -7.01 -0.80
CA ILE A 125 -8.82 -8.38 -1.25
C ILE A 125 -7.36 -8.83 -1.12
N LEU A 126 -7.13 -9.71 -0.15
CA LEU A 126 -5.95 -10.56 -0.10
C LEU A 126 -6.17 -11.80 -0.97
N VAL A 127 -5.24 -12.04 -1.89
CA VAL A 127 -5.27 -13.25 -2.73
C VAL A 127 -4.92 -14.45 -1.86
N GLU A 128 -5.70 -15.54 -1.99
CA GLU A 128 -5.41 -16.81 -1.34
C GLU A 128 -3.95 -17.23 -1.52
N LYS A 129 -3.34 -17.69 -0.43
CA LYS A 129 -1.94 -18.10 -0.42
C LYS A 129 -1.86 -19.62 -0.36
N ARG A 130 -0.86 -20.17 -1.05
CA ARG A 130 -0.57 -21.62 -1.06
C ARG A 130 -0.36 -22.19 0.35
N ASP A 131 0.22 -21.39 1.25
CA ASP A 131 0.38 -21.71 2.66
C ASP A 131 -0.12 -20.52 3.52
N PRO A 132 -1.41 -20.52 3.91
CA PRO A 132 -1.99 -19.46 4.71
C PRO A 132 -1.34 -19.33 6.10
N LYS A 133 -0.93 -20.44 6.72
CA LYS A 133 -0.37 -20.42 8.09
C LYS A 133 0.98 -19.72 8.11
N ALA A 134 1.90 -20.13 7.24
CA ALA A 134 3.21 -19.49 7.14
C ALA A 134 3.09 -18.03 6.68
N TYR A 135 2.12 -17.73 5.80
CA TYR A 135 1.80 -16.37 5.39
C TYR A 135 1.37 -15.50 6.56
N GLU A 136 0.36 -15.90 7.32
CA GLU A 136 -0.19 -15.13 8.44
C GLU A 136 0.83 -14.97 9.56
N GLU A 137 1.59 -16.02 9.90
CA GLU A 137 2.65 -15.95 10.90
C GLU A 137 3.70 -14.89 10.52
N ARG A 138 4.17 -14.91 9.27
CA ARG A 138 5.12 -13.91 8.78
C ARG A 138 4.52 -12.50 8.83
N VAL A 139 3.27 -12.33 8.40
CA VAL A 139 2.58 -11.03 8.44
C VAL A 139 2.52 -10.51 9.86
N LEU A 140 2.05 -11.33 10.82
CA LEU A 140 1.94 -10.95 12.23
C LEU A 140 3.28 -10.57 12.83
N ASN A 141 4.34 -11.34 12.54
CA ASN A 141 5.68 -11.06 13.04
C ASN A 141 6.18 -9.69 12.57
N HIS A 142 5.97 -9.35 11.30
CA HIS A 142 6.42 -8.05 10.76
C HIS A 142 5.51 -6.92 11.23
N LEU A 143 4.19 -7.11 11.16
CA LEU A 143 3.19 -6.10 11.47
C LEU A 143 3.29 -5.66 12.93
N ASN A 144 3.28 -6.63 13.86
CA ASN A 144 3.32 -6.33 15.30
C ASN A 144 4.67 -5.81 15.78
N ALA A 145 5.75 -6.04 15.02
CA ALA A 145 7.09 -5.58 15.39
C ALA A 145 7.42 -4.18 14.87
N HIS A 146 6.92 -3.78 13.69
CA HIS A 146 7.40 -2.59 12.99
C HIS A 146 6.32 -1.54 12.68
N PHE A 147 5.05 -1.87 12.82
CA PHE A 147 3.97 -0.95 12.47
C PHE A 147 3.29 -0.39 13.71
N ASP A 148 2.77 0.83 13.59
CA ASP A 148 1.99 1.50 14.63
C ASP A 148 0.48 1.43 14.36
N LEU A 149 0.08 1.23 13.10
CA LEU A 149 -1.31 1.30 12.66
C LEU A 149 -1.56 0.45 11.41
N LEU A 150 -2.70 -0.24 11.38
CA LEU A 150 -3.23 -0.89 10.18
C LEU A 150 -4.48 -0.14 9.69
N LEU A 151 -4.40 0.42 8.49
CA LEU A 151 -5.54 0.98 7.76
C LEU A 151 -6.06 -0.02 6.74
N ILE A 152 -7.36 -0.30 6.81
CA ILE A 152 -8.04 -1.22 5.91
C ILE A 152 -8.98 -0.42 5.02
N HIS A 153 -8.73 -0.47 3.72
CA HIS A 153 -9.51 0.23 2.70
C HIS A 153 -10.67 -0.64 2.21
N SER A 154 -11.56 -1.01 3.15
CA SER A 154 -12.81 -1.72 2.91
C SER A 154 -13.88 -1.25 3.91
N ASP A 155 -15.12 -1.68 3.67
CA ASP A 155 -16.22 -1.55 4.62
C ASP A 155 -16.37 -2.88 5.39
N PRO A 156 -16.34 -2.89 6.74
CA PRO A 156 -16.44 -4.12 7.51
C PRO A 156 -17.80 -4.82 7.40
N GLU A 157 -18.87 -4.13 6.98
CA GLU A 157 -20.17 -4.77 6.71
C GLU A 157 -20.22 -5.47 5.35
N ILE A 158 -19.23 -5.21 4.49
CA ILE A 158 -19.14 -5.77 3.14
C ILE A 158 -18.00 -6.77 3.02
N MET A 159 -16.82 -6.43 3.56
CA MET A 159 -15.60 -7.21 3.47
C MET A 159 -14.70 -6.95 4.68
N PRO A 160 -14.94 -7.63 5.82
CA PRO A 160 -14.07 -7.55 6.97
C PRO A 160 -12.77 -8.36 6.72
N LEU A 161 -11.70 -7.99 7.42
CA LEU A 161 -10.37 -8.59 7.25
C LEU A 161 -10.33 -10.09 7.58
N ASP A 162 -11.13 -10.52 8.57
CA ASP A 162 -11.17 -11.90 9.04
C ASP A 162 -11.73 -12.90 8.02
N GLU A 163 -12.41 -12.43 6.97
CA GLU A 163 -12.76 -13.26 5.81
C GLU A 163 -11.54 -13.71 5.00
N THR A 164 -10.44 -12.95 5.02
CA THR A 164 -9.23 -13.25 4.22
C THR A 164 -7.95 -13.42 5.05
N PHE A 165 -8.02 -13.15 6.36
CA PHE A 165 -6.92 -13.26 7.29
C PHE A 165 -7.44 -13.82 8.61
N SER A 166 -7.36 -15.13 8.82
CA SER A 166 -8.04 -15.83 9.93
C SER A 166 -7.52 -15.42 11.32
N ARG A 167 -6.31 -14.86 11.38
CA ARG A 167 -5.63 -14.48 12.63
C ARG A 167 -5.71 -12.99 12.96
N VAL A 168 -6.80 -12.30 12.60
CA VAL A 168 -6.98 -10.85 12.91
C VAL A 168 -6.81 -10.58 14.41
N ASN A 169 -7.30 -11.46 15.27
CA ASN A 169 -7.20 -11.31 16.74
C ASN A 169 -5.75 -11.36 17.27
N ASP A 170 -4.79 -11.80 16.47
CA ASP A 170 -3.36 -11.81 16.83
C ASP A 170 -2.65 -10.48 16.48
N ILE A 171 -3.34 -9.55 15.81
CA ILE A 171 -2.83 -8.21 15.51
C ILE A 171 -2.90 -7.36 16.77
N ARG A 172 -1.75 -6.82 17.20
CA ARG A 172 -1.58 -6.09 18.47
C ARG A 172 -1.64 -4.58 18.31
N ILE A 173 -1.63 -4.10 17.08
CA ILE A 173 -1.68 -2.68 16.73
C ILE A 173 -3.12 -2.27 16.43
N PRO A 174 -3.49 -0.99 16.58
CA PRO A 174 -4.81 -0.50 16.20
C PRO A 174 -5.14 -0.79 14.73
N ILE A 175 -6.39 -1.15 14.48
CA ILE A 175 -6.95 -1.40 13.15
C ILE A 175 -8.08 -0.40 12.91
N PHE A 176 -8.05 0.28 11.76
CA PHE A 176 -9.13 1.17 11.34
C PHE A 176 -9.59 0.85 9.93
N TYR A 177 -10.90 0.68 9.77
CA TYR A 177 -11.55 0.64 8.47
C TYR A 177 -11.80 2.07 8.00
N THR A 178 -11.39 2.34 6.76
CA THR A 178 -11.47 3.68 6.14
C THR A 178 -12.57 3.75 5.08
N GLY A 179 -13.32 2.66 4.89
CA GLY A 179 -14.16 2.49 3.72
C GLY A 179 -13.33 2.27 2.45
N PHE A 180 -14.00 2.23 1.31
CA PHE A 180 -13.32 2.10 0.03
C PHE A 180 -12.66 3.41 -0.40
N VAL A 181 -11.37 3.33 -0.71
CA VAL A 181 -10.61 4.47 -1.26
C VAL A 181 -10.66 4.42 -2.78
N THR A 182 -11.41 5.32 -3.37
CA THR A 182 -11.70 5.37 -4.81
C THR A 182 -11.95 6.81 -5.24
N ARG A 183 -11.76 7.09 -6.54
CA ARG A 183 -12.14 8.36 -7.14
C ARG A 183 -13.61 8.62 -6.88
N LYS A 184 -13.94 9.84 -6.45
CA LYS A 184 -15.34 10.25 -6.29
C LYS A 184 -16.07 10.10 -7.63
N VAL A 185 -17.00 9.15 -7.69
CA VAL A 185 -17.92 9.00 -8.81
C VAL A 185 -19.00 10.06 -8.72
N LYS A 186 -19.47 10.54 -9.88
CA LYS A 186 -20.64 11.44 -9.93
C LYS A 186 -21.84 10.73 -9.30
N PRO A 187 -22.58 11.32 -8.35
CA PRO A 187 -23.71 10.66 -7.68
C PRO A 187 -24.77 10.08 -8.62
N ALA A 188 -24.95 10.68 -9.80
CA ALA A 188 -25.88 10.21 -10.83
C ALA A 188 -25.45 8.91 -11.54
N ALA A 189 -24.14 8.59 -11.55
CA ALA A 189 -23.60 7.45 -12.29
C ALA A 189 -24.14 6.11 -11.75
N GLY A 190 -24.16 5.94 -10.43
CA GLY A 190 -24.69 4.71 -9.81
C GLY A 190 -26.19 4.51 -10.07
N LYS A 191 -26.99 5.58 -10.02
CA LYS A 191 -28.43 5.52 -10.33
C LYS A 191 -28.67 5.18 -11.80
N LYS A 192 -27.85 5.73 -12.71
CA LYS A 192 -27.93 5.44 -14.14
C LYS A 192 -27.59 3.98 -14.42
N LEU A 193 -26.46 3.49 -13.89
CA LEU A 193 -26.02 2.11 -14.09
C LEU A 193 -27.02 1.09 -13.56
N ARG A 194 -27.62 1.33 -12.39
CA ARG A 194 -28.69 0.46 -11.86
C ARG A 194 -29.88 0.34 -12.81
N ARG A 195 -30.30 1.44 -13.43
CA ARG A 195 -31.40 1.45 -14.41
C ARG A 195 -31.01 0.69 -15.67
N GLU A 196 -29.79 0.88 -16.17
CA GLU A 196 -29.28 0.20 -17.37
C GLU A 196 -29.16 -1.31 -17.17
N LEU A 197 -28.76 -1.75 -15.97
CA LEU A 197 -28.63 -3.17 -15.61
C LEU A 197 -29.93 -3.77 -15.07
N ALA A 198 -31.03 -3.01 -15.01
CA ALA A 198 -32.31 -3.42 -14.44
C ALA A 198 -32.22 -3.99 -13.00
N ILE A 199 -31.30 -3.44 -12.19
CA ILE A 199 -31.08 -3.86 -10.79
C ILE A 199 -32.03 -3.09 -9.87
N ALA A 200 -32.79 -3.82 -9.05
CA ALA A 200 -33.78 -3.22 -8.16
C ALA A 200 -33.12 -2.40 -7.04
N ALA A 201 -33.89 -1.49 -6.43
CA ALA A 201 -33.37 -0.55 -5.42
C ALA A 201 -32.85 -1.26 -4.16
N GLN A 202 -33.46 -2.40 -3.82
CA GLN A 202 -33.12 -3.25 -2.68
C GLN A 202 -31.96 -4.21 -2.96
N GLU A 203 -31.57 -4.39 -4.22
CA GLU A 203 -30.47 -5.27 -4.59
C GLU A 203 -29.13 -4.56 -4.37
N LYS A 204 -28.16 -5.29 -3.81
CA LYS A 204 -26.79 -4.79 -3.66
C LYS A 204 -26.15 -4.72 -5.05
N LEU A 205 -25.69 -3.53 -5.44
CA LEU A 205 -24.83 -3.31 -6.60
C LEU A 205 -23.52 -2.75 -6.09
N ILE A 206 -22.45 -3.52 -6.28
CA ILE A 206 -21.07 -3.10 -6.04
C ILE A 206 -20.42 -2.95 -7.41
N VAL A 207 -19.82 -1.80 -7.67
CA VAL A 207 -19.11 -1.50 -8.92
C VAL A 207 -17.65 -1.30 -8.54
N ALA A 208 -16.79 -2.22 -8.99
CA ALA A 208 -15.35 -2.18 -8.78
C ALA A 208 -14.64 -1.60 -10.01
#